data_AF-A0A6A5S3F5-F1
#
_entry.id   AF-A0A6A5S3F5-F1
#
_cell.length_a   1.000
_cell.length_b   1.000
_cell.length_c   1.000
_cell.angle_alpha   90.00
_cell.angle_beta   90.00
_cell.angle_gamma   90.00
#
_symmetry.space_group_name_H-M   'P 1'
#
loop_
_entity.id
_entity.type
_entity.pdbx_description
1 polymer ?
#
loop_
_entity_poly.entity_id
_entity_poly.type
_entity_poly.pdbx_seq_one_letter_code
_entity_poly.pdbx_strand_id
1 'polypeptide(L)'
;MSLLQGTVLSLIRESNIKEARHIEQHLSHYESSEQLHLLKQLLCIRSPLPPIPESLLNGIDSVLIHSRSQRILTRGSSIQPRATLDRDGGPVVHLKLWQGDITALASDVTAITNAANSRMLGCFQPPHKCIDNVIHSAAGPRLRQECFEIMNCRGSDLPVGEAVVTKGYCLPSTHIIHTVGPQLERSTQPTNEEIQQLRQCYVSVLEQAEGLPSNTDGSKQVALCGISTGLFAFPTHLAARIAVATVAAWIAHNEATSITDVIFVTFAEGDYDIYNNLFAYIGEPWRLQDQQNLSASTVQVEGATLTIAKQWLSSASTIVISAGAGFSAADGLDYTSKALFKRHFPSFIDMGLETLYSAIGFEFSSEEDKWSYYFTNIQMVRSWPSWELYECLIPWLKASGKDVHIRTSNADGLFLANGWDEERLSTPQGRYSVLQCLAKCRPDSTCNTEEYYEAALPFLGPKTQRLTDPLRVPRCRNCGGEMMLCVRGGDWFNDRPFQEGEKRWRKFRHELLADGKETVVLELGAGMNTPGVLRWPNEDLVRRGCGKVKLVRIGMGLPVMVPDDLEEKSLAVSVEGDIKLAILQMLEGNDEVS
;
A
#
# COMPACT_ATOMS: atom_id res chain seq x y z
N MET A 1 -17.42 24.72 3.97
CA MET A 1 -16.16 24.55 3.22
C MET A 1 -15.20 23.88 4.16
N SER A 2 -14.75 22.67 3.84
CA SER A 2 -13.81 21.95 4.70
C SER A 2 -12.45 22.66 4.72
N LEU A 3 -11.62 22.33 5.72
CA LEU A 3 -10.27 22.88 5.83
C LEU A 3 -9.42 22.61 4.59
N LEU A 4 -9.51 21.38 4.05
CA LEU A 4 -8.82 20.97 2.83
C LEU A 4 -9.24 21.84 1.64
N GLN A 5 -10.54 21.96 1.38
CA GLN A 5 -11.08 22.76 0.30
C GLN A 5 -10.63 24.22 0.40
N GLY A 6 -10.71 24.81 1.59
CA GLY A 6 -10.28 26.19 1.84
C GLY A 6 -8.78 26.41 1.64
N THR A 7 -7.96 25.43 2.04
CA THR A 7 -6.50 25.46 1.88
C THR A 7 -6.10 25.37 0.41
N VAL A 8 -6.69 24.43 -0.33
CA VAL A 8 -6.45 24.28 -1.79
C VAL A 8 -6.86 25.54 -2.53
N LEU A 9 -8.04 26.09 -2.23
CA LEU A 9 -8.53 27.33 -2.82
C LEU A 9 -7.57 28.51 -2.58
N SER A 10 -7.08 28.63 -1.35
CA SER A 10 -6.13 29.68 -0.97
C SER A 10 -4.79 29.51 -1.68
N LEU A 11 -4.30 28.27 -1.83
CA LEU A 11 -3.08 27.97 -2.57
C LEU A 11 -3.22 28.25 -4.07
N ILE A 12 -4.36 27.91 -4.70
CA ILE A 12 -4.63 28.25 -6.10
C ILE A 12 -4.55 29.77 -6.30
N ARG A 13 -5.23 30.54 -5.44
CA ARG A 13 -5.24 32.01 -5.50
C ARG A 13 -3.86 32.61 -5.27
N GLU A 14 -3.09 32.05 -4.34
CA GLU A 14 -1.71 32.48 -4.05
C GLU A 14 -0.75 32.17 -5.20
N SER A 15 -0.81 30.96 -5.76
CA SER A 15 0.12 30.48 -6.79
C SER A 15 0.06 31.24 -8.11
N ASN A 16 -1.05 31.96 -8.37
CA ASN A 16 -1.33 32.69 -9.61
C ASN A 16 -1.18 31.84 -10.89
N ILE A 17 -1.31 30.51 -10.78
CA ILE A 17 -1.27 29.57 -11.91
C ILE A 17 -2.55 29.77 -12.73
N LYS A 18 -2.42 30.31 -13.95
CA LYS A 18 -3.57 30.64 -14.81
C LYS A 18 -4.42 29.41 -15.11
N GLU A 19 -3.74 28.29 -15.34
CA GLU A 19 -4.33 26.99 -15.61
C GLU A 19 -5.14 26.48 -14.42
N ALA A 20 -4.83 26.86 -13.18
CA ALA A 20 -5.58 26.41 -12.00
C ALA A 20 -6.86 27.24 -11.74
N ARG A 21 -7.05 28.39 -12.40
CA ARG A 21 -8.20 29.28 -12.14
C ARG A 21 -9.55 28.65 -12.53
N HIS A 22 -9.59 27.81 -13.55
CA HIS A 22 -10.83 27.11 -13.91
C HIS A 22 -11.24 26.09 -12.85
N ILE A 23 -10.28 25.53 -12.11
CA ILE A 23 -10.52 24.57 -11.03
C ILE A 23 -11.22 25.27 -9.86
N GLU A 24 -10.96 26.56 -9.63
CA GLU A 24 -11.55 27.35 -8.55
C GLU A 24 -13.09 27.21 -8.49
N GLN A 25 -13.75 27.26 -9.64
CA GLN A 25 -15.20 27.21 -9.77
C GLN A 25 -15.78 25.81 -9.60
N HIS A 26 -14.94 24.77 -9.69
CA HIS A 26 -15.37 23.38 -9.67
C HIS A 26 -14.82 22.60 -8.47
N LEU A 27 -13.94 23.19 -7.66
CA LEU A 27 -13.29 22.54 -6.53
C LEU A 27 -14.29 21.94 -5.52
N SER A 28 -15.47 22.56 -5.37
CA SER A 28 -16.53 22.03 -4.50
C SER A 28 -17.18 20.74 -4.99
N HIS A 29 -16.97 20.36 -6.26
CA HIS A 29 -17.45 19.10 -6.82
C HIS A 29 -16.40 17.98 -6.77
N TYR A 30 -15.16 18.30 -6.39
CA TYR A 30 -14.09 17.32 -6.31
C TYR A 30 -14.22 16.55 -5.00
N GLU A 31 -14.00 15.25 -5.05
CA GLU A 31 -13.90 14.41 -3.85
C GLU A 31 -12.67 14.84 -3.03
N SER A 32 -12.70 14.62 -1.71
CA SER A 32 -11.60 15.01 -0.82
C SER A 32 -10.25 14.42 -1.25
N SER A 33 -10.25 13.20 -1.79
CA SER A 33 -9.05 12.56 -2.36
C SER A 33 -8.47 13.32 -3.55
N GLU A 34 -9.32 13.90 -4.41
CA GLU A 34 -8.91 14.68 -5.58
C GLU A 34 -8.40 16.06 -5.15
N GLN A 35 -9.05 16.68 -4.15
CA GLN A 35 -8.60 17.93 -3.57
C GLN A 35 -7.22 17.78 -2.91
N LEU A 36 -6.99 16.70 -2.15
CA LEU A 36 -5.68 16.41 -1.56
C LEU A 36 -4.62 16.10 -2.62
N HIS A 37 -5.00 15.39 -3.69
CA HIS A 37 -4.11 15.17 -4.83
C HIS A 37 -3.69 16.49 -5.47
N LEU A 38 -4.65 17.37 -5.72
CA LEU A 38 -4.40 18.70 -6.29
C LEU A 38 -3.51 19.54 -5.39
N LEU A 39 -3.74 19.53 -4.07
CA LEU A 39 -2.86 20.19 -3.09
C LEU A 39 -1.40 19.74 -3.29
N LYS A 40 -1.18 18.42 -3.31
CA LYS A 40 0.16 17.84 -3.47
C LYS A 40 0.80 18.21 -4.82
N GLN A 41 0.02 18.23 -5.90
CA GLN A 41 0.51 18.64 -7.23
C GLN A 41 0.89 20.12 -7.28
N LEU A 42 0.05 21.01 -6.72
CA LEU A 42 0.33 22.45 -6.64
C LEU A 42 1.59 22.72 -5.82
N LEU A 43 1.74 22.05 -4.67
CA LEU A 43 2.95 22.16 -3.85
C LEU A 43 4.19 21.64 -4.58
N CYS A 44 4.08 20.53 -5.32
CA CYS A 44 5.20 19.96 -6.09
C CYS A 44 5.79 20.99 -7.06
N ILE A 45 4.96 21.70 -7.82
CA ILE A 45 5.42 22.70 -8.81
C ILE A 45 5.75 24.07 -8.23
N ARG A 46 5.44 24.32 -6.95
CA ARG A 46 5.60 25.65 -6.34
C ARG A 46 7.07 25.99 -6.06
N SER A 47 7.55 27.11 -6.60
CA SER A 47 8.83 27.73 -6.21
C SER A 47 8.87 28.05 -4.71
N PRO A 48 10.04 28.03 -4.02
CA PRO A 48 10.14 28.57 -2.65
C PRO A 48 9.84 30.08 -2.59
N LEU A 49 10.06 30.80 -3.70
CA LEU A 49 9.78 32.23 -3.80
C LEU A 49 8.54 32.55 -4.66
N PRO A 50 7.72 33.53 -4.25
CA PRO A 50 7.76 34.22 -2.95
C PRO A 50 7.41 33.27 -1.78
N PRO A 51 7.76 33.59 -0.52
CA PRO A 51 7.35 32.77 0.63
C PRO A 51 5.83 32.65 0.73
N ILE A 52 5.33 31.48 1.13
CA ILE A 52 3.90 31.27 1.37
C ILE A 52 3.49 32.08 2.62
N PRO A 53 2.35 32.79 2.61
CA PRO A 53 1.83 33.45 3.80
C PRO A 53 1.64 32.48 4.97
N GLU A 54 1.99 32.90 6.19
CA GLU A 54 1.96 32.03 7.38
C GLU A 54 0.58 31.40 7.65
N SER A 55 -0.51 32.13 7.38
CA SER A 55 -1.87 31.60 7.50
C SER A 55 -2.14 30.43 6.54
N LEU A 56 -1.62 30.48 5.33
CA LEU A 56 -1.74 29.40 4.35
C LEU A 56 -0.80 28.24 4.69
N LEU A 57 0.41 28.51 5.18
CA LEU A 57 1.30 27.46 5.71
C LEU A 57 0.62 26.65 6.83
N ASN A 58 -0.01 27.33 7.79
CA ASN A 58 -0.72 26.65 8.88
C ASN A 58 -1.89 25.79 8.38
N GLY A 59 -2.60 26.22 7.34
CA GLY A 59 -3.64 25.42 6.69
C GLY A 59 -3.07 24.18 6.01
N ILE A 60 -1.96 24.32 5.28
CA ILE A 60 -1.25 23.21 4.63
C ILE A 60 -0.75 22.22 5.68
N ASP A 61 -0.08 22.70 6.73
CA ASP A 61 0.45 21.86 7.80
C ASP A 61 -0.69 21.09 8.48
N SER A 62 -1.82 21.74 8.76
CA SER A 62 -2.99 21.08 9.35
C SER A 62 -3.55 19.96 8.47
N VAL A 63 -3.62 20.17 7.15
CA VAL A 63 -4.06 19.15 6.20
C VAL A 63 -3.07 17.98 6.14
N LEU A 64 -1.76 18.25 6.08
CA LEU A 64 -0.73 17.21 6.00
C LEU A 64 -0.62 16.42 7.30
N ILE A 65 -0.69 17.08 8.45
CA ILE A 65 -0.72 16.42 9.78
C ILE A 65 -1.98 15.57 9.93
N HIS A 66 -3.13 16.05 9.47
CA HIS A 66 -4.36 15.27 9.47
C HIS A 66 -4.24 14.03 8.57
N SER A 67 -3.75 14.19 7.34
CA SER A 67 -3.48 13.06 6.44
C SER A 67 -2.48 12.07 7.04
N ARG A 68 -1.43 12.54 7.73
CA ARG A 68 -0.51 11.67 8.47
C ARG A 68 -1.21 10.92 9.61
N SER A 69 -2.12 11.56 10.33
CA SER A 69 -2.82 10.93 11.46
C SER A 69 -3.71 9.76 11.06
N GLN A 70 -4.10 9.73 9.78
CA GLN A 70 -4.84 8.63 9.16
C GLN A 70 -3.94 7.46 8.77
N ARG A 71 -2.61 7.63 8.77
CA ARG A 71 -1.65 6.59 8.38
C ARG A 71 -1.30 5.68 9.54
N ILE A 72 -1.07 4.43 9.20
CA ILE A 72 -0.37 3.47 10.04
C ILE A 72 1.12 3.78 9.94
N LEU A 73 1.76 3.93 11.10
CA LEU A 73 3.17 4.18 11.24
C LEU A 73 3.86 2.97 11.86
N THR A 74 4.95 2.50 11.26
CA THR A 74 5.73 1.38 11.76
C THR A 74 6.80 1.87 12.71
N ARG A 75 6.87 1.33 13.92
CA ARG A 75 7.91 1.67 14.90
C ARG A 75 9.25 1.08 14.48
N GLY A 76 10.27 1.92 14.34
CA GLY A 76 11.62 1.49 13.97
C GLY A 76 12.22 0.48 14.95
N SER A 77 11.87 0.64 16.23
CA SER A 77 12.21 -0.27 17.34
C SER A 77 11.65 -1.69 17.18
N SER A 78 10.49 -1.84 16.51
CA SER A 78 9.85 -3.15 16.32
C SER A 78 10.33 -3.92 15.10
N ILE A 79 11.07 -3.25 14.19
CA ILE A 79 11.65 -3.89 13.00
C ILE A 79 12.79 -4.80 13.47
N GLN A 80 12.69 -6.08 13.14
CA GLN A 80 13.66 -7.07 13.60
C GLN A 80 15.05 -6.85 12.96
N PRO A 81 16.13 -6.93 13.75
CA PRO A 81 17.49 -6.82 13.22
C PRO A 81 17.83 -8.02 12.34
N ARG A 82 18.54 -7.76 11.23
CA ARG A 82 19.15 -8.78 10.37
C ARG A 82 20.57 -9.13 10.81
N ALA A 83 21.28 -8.13 11.32
CA ALA A 83 22.61 -8.28 11.88
C ALA A 83 22.75 -7.40 13.12
N THR A 84 23.57 -7.83 14.06
CA THR A 84 23.85 -7.11 15.31
C THR A 84 25.34 -7.07 15.57
N LEU A 85 25.84 -5.91 15.98
CA LEU A 85 27.22 -5.73 16.40
C LEU A 85 27.23 -5.35 17.87
N ASP A 86 27.73 -6.25 18.71
CA ASP A 86 27.99 -5.99 20.11
C ASP A 86 29.31 -5.22 20.25
N ARG A 87 29.38 -4.30 21.21
CA ARG A 87 30.53 -3.43 21.44
C ARG A 87 30.89 -3.35 22.90
N ASP A 88 32.18 -3.33 23.18
CA ASP A 88 32.69 -3.12 24.52
C ASP A 88 32.54 -1.64 24.90
N GLY A 89 31.58 -1.34 25.79
CA GLY A 89 31.38 0.01 26.34
C GLY A 89 30.60 1.00 25.47
N GLY A 90 30.07 0.55 24.31
CA GLY A 90 29.21 1.34 23.43
C GLY A 90 27.79 0.75 23.29
N PRO A 91 26.87 1.45 22.61
CA PRO A 91 25.55 0.87 22.30
C PRO A 91 25.70 -0.33 21.37
N VAL A 92 24.82 -1.31 21.54
CA VAL A 92 24.64 -2.38 20.55
C VAL A 92 24.09 -1.75 19.28
N VAL A 93 24.67 -2.11 18.13
CA VAL A 93 24.24 -1.56 16.84
C VAL A 93 23.52 -2.61 16.02
N HIS A 94 22.34 -2.26 15.51
CA HIS A 94 21.49 -3.13 14.72
C HIS A 94 21.44 -2.68 13.26
N LEU A 95 21.63 -3.62 12.33
CA LEU A 95 21.25 -3.41 10.93
C LEU A 95 19.90 -4.07 10.69
N LYS A 96 18.94 -3.28 10.24
CA LYS A 96 17.54 -3.66 10.01
C LYS A 96 17.22 -3.54 8.52
N LEU A 97 16.26 -4.34 8.06
CA LEU A 97 15.74 -4.27 6.70
C LEU A 97 14.22 -4.16 6.76
N TRP A 98 13.68 -3.15 6.10
CA TRP A 98 12.25 -2.89 6.10
C TRP A 98 11.76 -2.55 4.70
N GLN A 99 10.67 -3.19 4.29
CA GLN A 99 9.99 -2.89 3.04
C GLN A 99 8.79 -1.97 3.33
N GLY A 100 8.78 -0.78 2.75
CA GLY A 100 7.68 0.16 2.90
C GLY A 100 7.98 1.58 2.44
N ASP A 101 7.04 2.48 2.73
CA ASP A 101 7.19 3.91 2.49
C ASP A 101 7.96 4.54 3.65
N ILE A 102 9.16 5.09 3.40
CA ILE A 102 10.02 5.68 4.44
C ILE A 102 9.32 6.78 5.26
N THR A 103 8.27 7.42 4.71
CA THR A 103 7.48 8.45 5.42
C THR A 103 6.47 7.87 6.41
N ALA A 104 6.31 6.54 6.41
CA ALA A 104 5.46 5.79 7.34
C ALA A 104 6.27 5.13 8.49
N LEU A 105 7.55 5.45 8.66
CA LEU A 105 8.27 5.13 9.89
C LEU A 105 7.84 6.08 11.00
N ALA A 106 7.65 5.56 12.21
CA ALA A 106 7.16 6.33 13.36
C ALA A 106 8.21 7.29 13.92
N SER A 107 7.82 8.09 14.91
CA SER A 107 8.67 9.14 15.50
C SER A 107 9.85 8.63 16.32
N ASP A 108 9.95 7.32 16.57
CA ASP A 108 11.15 6.71 17.15
C ASP A 108 12.30 6.62 16.13
N VAL A 109 12.05 6.88 14.85
CA VAL A 109 13.11 7.08 13.85
C VAL A 109 13.61 8.53 13.91
N THR A 110 14.89 8.70 14.27
CA THR A 110 15.52 10.01 14.47
C THR A 110 15.66 10.77 13.15
N ALA A 111 16.10 10.08 12.10
CA ALA A 111 16.29 10.68 10.79
C ALA A 111 15.99 9.70 9.66
N ILE A 112 15.41 10.22 8.58
CA ILE A 112 15.27 9.52 7.31
C ILE A 112 16.18 10.17 6.27
N THR A 113 16.70 9.39 5.33
CA THR A 113 17.48 9.96 4.22
C THR A 113 16.61 10.34 3.03
N ASN A 114 17.00 11.41 2.35
CA ASN A 114 16.47 11.79 1.05
C ASN A 114 17.58 11.72 -0.01
N ALA A 115 17.35 10.98 -1.10
CA ALA A 115 18.16 11.08 -2.31
C ALA A 115 17.74 12.34 -3.08
N ALA A 116 18.38 13.45 -2.75
CA ALA A 116 18.07 14.78 -3.24
C ALA A 116 18.72 15.06 -4.60
N ASN A 117 18.21 16.06 -5.30
CA ASN A 117 18.92 16.73 -6.39
C ASN A 117 19.91 17.78 -5.84
N SER A 118 20.89 18.21 -6.66
CA SER A 118 21.95 19.15 -6.25
C SER A 118 21.43 20.48 -5.69
N ARG A 119 20.25 20.92 -6.11
CA ARG A 119 19.62 22.16 -5.65
C ARG A 119 18.89 22.01 -4.32
N MET A 120 18.70 20.78 -3.81
CA MET A 120 17.94 20.45 -2.59
C MET A 120 16.47 20.93 -2.54
N LEU A 121 15.92 21.49 -3.63
CA LEU A 121 14.58 22.07 -3.62
C LEU A 121 13.46 21.02 -3.79
N GLY A 122 13.76 19.73 -3.70
CA GLY A 122 12.80 18.68 -3.99
C GLY A 122 12.48 18.55 -5.49
N CYS A 123 11.46 17.76 -5.79
CA CYS A 123 10.98 17.54 -7.15
C CYS A 123 9.94 18.59 -7.59
N PHE A 124 9.98 18.97 -8.87
CA PHE A 124 9.02 19.89 -9.51
C PHE A 124 8.17 19.24 -10.60
N GLN A 125 8.20 17.90 -10.69
CA GLN A 125 7.45 17.17 -11.70
C GLN A 125 6.30 16.39 -11.03
N PRO A 126 5.05 16.87 -11.08
CA PRO A 126 3.90 16.04 -10.74
C PRO A 126 3.61 15.09 -11.93
N PRO A 127 3.28 13.80 -11.72
CA PRO A 127 3.21 12.98 -10.51
C PRO A 127 4.46 12.08 -10.35
N HIS A 128 5.67 12.65 -10.36
CA HIS A 128 6.91 11.88 -10.38
C HIS A 128 7.08 11.02 -9.12
N LYS A 129 7.31 9.72 -9.32
CA LYS A 129 7.47 8.72 -8.27
C LYS A 129 8.93 8.62 -7.81
N CYS A 130 9.54 9.76 -7.44
CA CYS A 130 10.88 9.79 -6.85
C CYS A 130 10.80 9.96 -5.32
N ILE A 131 11.79 9.44 -4.59
CA ILE A 131 11.84 9.55 -3.13
C ILE A 131 11.84 11.01 -2.65
N ASP A 132 12.49 11.88 -3.42
CA ASP A 132 12.54 13.33 -3.18
C ASP A 132 11.13 13.96 -3.20
N ASN A 133 10.29 13.57 -4.16
CA ASN A 133 8.90 14.02 -4.21
C ASN A 133 8.08 13.41 -3.08
N VAL A 134 8.28 12.13 -2.75
CA VAL A 134 7.57 11.46 -1.65
C VAL A 134 7.83 12.18 -0.32
N ILE A 135 9.09 12.46 0.00
CA ILE A 135 9.49 13.14 1.24
C ILE A 135 9.00 14.59 1.24
N HIS A 136 9.24 15.38 0.18
CA HIS A 136 8.79 16.78 0.13
C HIS A 136 7.26 16.93 0.17
N SER A 137 6.53 16.01 -0.47
CA SER A 137 5.06 16.01 -0.46
C SER A 137 4.48 15.70 0.93
N ALA A 138 5.15 14.85 1.71
CA ALA A 138 4.75 14.50 3.07
C ALA A 138 5.22 15.53 4.13
N ALA A 139 6.42 16.09 3.99
CA ALA A 139 6.98 17.09 4.91
C ALA A 139 6.32 18.47 4.77
N GLY A 140 5.88 18.82 3.56
CA GLY A 140 5.25 20.10 3.25
C GLY A 140 6.22 21.19 2.75
N PRO A 141 5.69 22.36 2.36
CA PRO A 141 6.47 23.41 1.68
C PRO A 141 7.54 24.06 2.57
N ARG A 142 7.42 23.97 3.89
CA ARG A 142 8.45 24.50 4.82
C ARG A 142 9.80 23.82 4.63
N LEU A 143 9.82 22.52 4.29
CA LEU A 143 11.05 21.82 3.95
C LEU A 143 11.76 22.44 2.75
N ARG A 144 11.02 22.73 1.69
CA ARG A 144 11.58 23.39 0.50
C ARG A 144 12.12 24.79 0.82
N GLN A 145 11.46 25.51 1.72
CA GLN A 145 11.91 26.82 2.17
C GLN A 145 13.22 26.74 2.97
N GLU A 146 13.36 25.80 3.91
CA GLU A 146 14.63 25.59 4.65
C GLU A 146 15.76 25.13 3.72
N CYS A 147 15.51 24.21 2.79
CA CYS A 147 16.48 23.83 1.77
C CYS A 147 16.95 25.05 0.94
N PHE A 148 16.02 25.92 0.54
CA PHE A 148 16.33 27.14 -0.20
C PHE A 148 17.22 28.09 0.60
N GLU A 149 16.91 28.29 1.88
CA GLU A 149 17.71 29.13 2.78
C GLU A 149 19.12 28.58 2.96
N ILE A 150 19.27 27.27 3.20
CA ILE A 150 20.57 26.62 3.35
C ILE A 150 21.40 26.76 2.07
N MET A 151 20.82 26.51 0.89
CA MET A 151 21.54 26.62 -0.39
C MET A 151 21.92 28.07 -0.73
N ASN A 152 21.08 29.05 -0.39
CA ASN A 152 21.44 30.45 -0.55
C ASN A 152 22.59 30.86 0.37
N CYS A 153 22.57 30.42 1.63
CA CYS A 153 23.67 30.67 2.57
C CYS A 153 24.96 30.00 2.13
N ARG A 154 24.89 28.79 1.56
CA ARG A 154 26.02 28.06 1.00
C ARG A 154 26.60 28.75 -0.24
N GLY A 155 25.75 29.37 -1.07
CA GLY A 155 26.15 30.05 -2.30
C GLY A 155 26.52 29.12 -3.46
N SER A 156 26.31 27.81 -3.31
CA SER A 156 26.53 26.80 -4.34
C SER A 156 25.60 25.59 -4.14
N ASP A 157 25.37 24.85 -5.22
CA ASP A 157 24.66 23.57 -5.18
C ASP A 157 25.38 22.57 -4.27
N LEU A 158 24.63 21.61 -3.72
CA LEU A 158 25.18 20.53 -2.91
C LEU A 158 25.95 19.54 -3.81
N PRO A 159 27.27 19.33 -3.58
CA PRO A 159 28.08 18.40 -4.37
C PRO A 159 27.66 16.94 -4.18
N VAL A 160 27.96 16.11 -5.18
CA VAL A 160 27.74 14.66 -5.10
C VAL A 160 28.56 14.08 -3.95
N GLY A 161 27.94 13.22 -3.12
CA GLY A 161 28.57 12.61 -1.96
C GLY A 161 28.43 13.41 -0.66
N GLU A 162 28.08 14.69 -0.71
CA GLU A 162 27.83 15.49 0.50
C GLU A 162 26.41 15.26 1.04
N ALA A 163 26.22 15.63 2.31
CA ALA A 163 24.93 15.54 2.99
C ALA A 163 24.62 16.79 3.84
N VAL A 164 23.34 17.13 3.96
CA VAL A 164 22.82 18.28 4.72
C VAL A 164 21.58 17.86 5.51
N VAL A 165 21.46 18.33 6.74
CA VAL A 165 20.31 18.07 7.62
C VAL A 165 19.28 19.18 7.52
N THR A 166 18.01 18.81 7.56
CA THR A 166 16.85 19.69 7.76
C THR A 166 15.89 19.10 8.80
N LYS A 167 14.86 19.86 9.18
CA LYS A 167 13.76 19.35 10.03
C LYS A 167 12.80 18.47 9.22
N GLY A 168 12.11 17.55 9.89
CA GLY A 168 11.10 16.68 9.27
C GLY A 168 9.74 17.32 9.03
N TYR A 169 9.45 18.46 9.66
CA TYR A 169 8.17 19.20 9.54
C TYR A 169 6.94 18.33 9.78
N CYS A 170 6.10 18.10 8.76
CA CYS A 170 4.90 17.29 8.89
C CYS A 170 5.18 15.78 8.93
N LEU A 171 6.41 15.32 8.71
CA LEU A 171 6.77 13.91 8.85
C LEU A 171 6.71 13.42 10.31
N PRO A 172 6.62 12.10 10.56
CA PRO A 172 6.83 11.55 11.89
C PRO A 172 8.30 11.65 12.35
N SER A 173 9.25 11.42 11.45
CA SER A 173 10.69 11.58 11.71
C SER A 173 11.02 13.04 12.01
N THR A 174 11.90 13.26 12.98
CA THR A 174 12.25 14.62 13.42
C THR A 174 13.20 15.33 12.47
N HIS A 175 14.04 14.59 11.75
CA HIS A 175 15.03 15.12 10.82
C HIS A 175 15.00 14.41 9.46
N ILE A 176 15.50 15.10 8.43
CA ILE A 176 15.78 14.55 7.11
C ILE A 176 17.26 14.82 6.80
N ILE A 177 17.95 13.80 6.30
CA ILE A 177 19.34 13.93 5.82
C ILE A 177 19.31 13.85 4.29
N HIS A 178 19.56 14.98 3.63
CA HIS A 178 19.58 15.10 2.19
C HIS A 178 20.98 14.80 1.67
N THR A 179 21.12 13.90 0.70
CA THR A 179 22.38 13.64 0.02
C THR A 179 22.20 13.54 -1.47
N VAL A 180 23.21 13.95 -2.22
CA VAL A 180 23.20 13.94 -3.69
C VAL A 180 24.03 12.76 -4.16
N GLY A 181 23.37 11.77 -4.74
CA GLY A 181 24.04 10.60 -5.30
C GLY A 181 24.53 10.81 -6.75
N PRO A 182 25.48 9.99 -7.24
CA PRO A 182 25.88 9.98 -8.64
C PRO A 182 24.70 9.63 -9.56
N GLN A 183 24.70 10.19 -10.77
CA GLN A 183 23.66 9.95 -11.78
C GLN A 183 24.27 9.27 -12.99
N LEU A 184 23.77 8.08 -13.32
CA LEU A 184 24.24 7.29 -14.44
C LEU A 184 23.29 7.40 -15.64
N GLU A 185 23.85 7.19 -16.83
CA GLU A 185 23.06 6.86 -18.00
C GLU A 185 22.47 5.45 -17.86
N ARG A 186 21.28 5.22 -18.43
CA ARG A 186 20.63 3.90 -18.35
C ARG A 186 21.48 2.84 -19.04
N SER A 187 21.59 1.67 -18.40
CA SER A 187 22.31 0.49 -18.91
C SER A 187 23.83 0.65 -19.01
N THR A 188 24.42 1.64 -18.35
CA THR A 188 25.88 1.75 -18.20
C THR A 188 26.36 1.14 -16.88
N GLN A 189 27.66 0.83 -16.80
CA GLN A 189 28.30 0.43 -15.56
C GLN A 189 28.90 1.66 -14.87
N PRO A 190 28.84 1.75 -13.53
CA PRO A 190 29.44 2.87 -12.82
C PRO A 190 30.97 2.82 -12.92
N THR A 191 31.56 3.98 -13.07
CA THR A 191 32.99 4.23 -12.93
C THR A 191 33.44 4.05 -11.47
N ASN A 192 34.75 3.91 -11.25
CA ASN A 192 35.30 3.87 -9.89
C ASN A 192 35.01 5.16 -9.10
N GLU A 193 34.93 6.30 -9.78
CA GLU A 193 34.59 7.58 -9.16
C GLU A 193 33.14 7.59 -8.67
N GLU A 194 32.18 7.17 -9.49
CA GLU A 194 30.77 7.09 -9.10
C GLU A 194 30.52 6.08 -7.97
N ILE A 195 31.24 4.95 -7.99
CA ILE A 195 31.22 4.00 -6.87
C ILE A 195 31.72 4.68 -5.59
N GLN A 196 32.80 5.46 -5.66
CA GLN A 196 33.35 6.17 -4.50
C GLN A 196 32.41 7.30 -4.02
N GLN A 197 31.79 8.01 -4.94
CA GLN A 197 30.78 9.03 -4.64
C GLN A 197 29.57 8.43 -3.92
N LEU A 198 29.09 7.25 -4.35
CA LEU A 198 28.00 6.56 -3.66
C LEU A 198 28.41 6.13 -2.25
N ARG A 199 29.63 5.63 -2.04
CA ARG A 199 30.17 5.36 -0.69
C ARG A 199 30.16 6.63 0.16
N GLN A 200 30.64 7.74 -0.41
CA GLN A 200 30.72 9.01 0.29
C GLN A 200 29.32 9.49 0.72
N CYS A 201 28.28 9.28 -0.08
CA CYS A 201 26.90 9.60 0.31
C CYS A 201 26.52 8.93 1.64
N TYR A 202 26.76 7.62 1.77
CA TYR A 202 26.43 6.88 2.99
C TYR A 202 27.28 7.31 4.19
N VAL A 203 28.59 7.57 3.97
CA VAL A 203 29.48 8.10 5.02
C VAL A 203 28.98 9.45 5.52
N SER A 204 28.75 10.40 4.61
CA SER A 204 28.26 11.75 4.94
C SER A 204 26.91 11.69 5.65
N VAL A 205 26.00 10.80 5.24
CA VAL A 205 24.72 10.58 5.93
C VAL A 205 24.93 10.12 7.37
N LEU A 206 25.79 9.13 7.60
CA LEU A 206 26.06 8.62 8.95
C LEU A 206 26.75 9.67 9.83
N GLU A 207 27.66 10.47 9.28
CA GLU A 207 28.29 11.59 9.98
C GLU A 207 27.27 12.67 10.36
N GLN A 208 26.35 13.02 9.46
CA GLN A 208 25.26 13.95 9.78
C GLN A 208 24.35 13.38 10.87
N ALA A 209 24.02 12.09 10.80
CA ALA A 209 23.19 11.42 11.80
C ALA A 209 23.87 11.36 13.18
N GLU A 210 25.18 11.11 13.22
CA GLU A 210 25.96 11.11 14.46
C GLU A 210 25.84 12.46 15.18
N GLY A 211 25.83 13.57 14.44
CA GLY A 211 25.67 14.93 14.98
C GLY A 211 24.27 15.26 15.52
N LEU A 212 23.25 14.43 15.26
CA LEU A 212 21.88 14.66 15.75
C LEU A 212 21.73 14.28 17.23
N PRO A 213 20.74 14.84 17.96
CA PRO A 213 20.40 14.34 19.29
C PRO A 213 19.82 12.92 19.22
N SER A 214 20.09 12.10 20.25
CA SER A 214 19.37 10.85 20.45
C SER A 214 17.91 11.12 20.86
N ASN A 215 17.05 10.13 20.62
CA ASN A 215 15.67 10.11 21.09
C ASN A 215 15.62 10.06 22.63
N THR A 216 14.42 10.29 23.19
CA THR A 216 14.20 10.32 24.64
C THR A 216 14.49 9.00 25.35
N ASP A 217 14.44 7.87 24.63
CA ASP A 217 14.80 6.54 25.13
C ASP A 217 16.29 6.21 24.97
N GLY A 218 17.09 7.17 24.48
CA GLY A 218 18.52 7.01 24.21
C GLY A 218 18.83 6.42 22.83
N SER A 219 17.83 5.94 22.09
CA SER A 219 18.04 5.39 20.74
C SER A 219 18.40 6.48 19.75
N LYS A 220 19.12 6.10 18.69
CA LYS A 220 19.37 6.95 17.53
C LYS A 220 19.27 6.10 16.29
N GLN A 221 18.13 6.21 15.62
CA GLN A 221 17.76 5.34 14.51
C GLN A 221 17.79 6.11 13.19
N VAL A 222 18.51 5.58 12.20
CA VAL A 222 18.69 6.21 10.89
C VAL A 222 18.11 5.31 9.80
N ALA A 223 17.11 5.79 9.08
CA ALA A 223 16.51 5.07 7.97
C ALA A 223 17.08 5.51 6.62
N LEU A 224 17.63 4.56 5.87
CA LEU A 224 18.33 4.76 4.61
C LEU A 224 17.45 4.32 3.43
N CYS A 225 17.15 5.22 2.51
CA CYS A 225 16.55 4.89 1.22
C CYS A 225 17.62 4.42 0.22
N GLY A 226 17.20 3.77 -0.87
CA GLY A 226 18.08 3.49 -2.01
C GLY A 226 18.58 4.79 -2.67
N ILE A 227 19.86 5.13 -2.45
CA ILE A 227 20.51 6.29 -3.09
C ILE A 227 20.95 5.90 -4.50
N SER A 228 20.69 6.77 -5.47
CA SER A 228 21.05 6.62 -6.90
C SER A 228 20.41 5.46 -7.66
N THR A 229 19.56 4.65 -7.03
CA THR A 229 18.81 3.59 -7.73
C THR A 229 17.57 4.15 -8.44
N GLY A 230 16.96 3.34 -9.31
CA GLY A 230 15.76 3.71 -10.05
C GLY A 230 16.04 4.80 -11.09
N LEU A 231 15.72 6.06 -10.75
CA LEU A 231 15.78 7.19 -11.69
C LEU A 231 17.20 7.58 -12.10
N PHE A 232 18.16 7.47 -11.18
CA PHE A 232 19.56 7.78 -11.42
C PHE A 232 20.34 6.56 -11.95
N ALA A 233 19.63 5.49 -12.32
CA ALA A 233 20.10 4.33 -13.07
C ALA A 233 21.29 3.56 -12.48
N PHE A 234 21.67 3.80 -11.22
CA PHE A 234 22.71 3.00 -10.57
C PHE A 234 22.20 1.56 -10.42
N PRO A 235 22.97 0.53 -10.85
CA PRO A 235 22.52 -0.86 -10.77
C PRO A 235 22.18 -1.26 -9.33
N THR A 236 20.91 -1.60 -9.06
CA THR A 236 20.39 -1.83 -7.69
C THR A 236 21.23 -2.82 -6.89
N HIS A 237 21.61 -3.96 -7.48
CA HIS A 237 22.42 -4.96 -6.79
C HIS A 237 23.79 -4.43 -6.36
N LEU A 238 24.42 -3.60 -7.19
CA LEU A 238 25.70 -2.98 -6.85
C LEU A 238 25.52 -1.85 -5.81
N ALA A 239 24.49 -1.02 -5.95
CA ALA A 239 24.16 0.03 -4.98
C ALA A 239 23.88 -0.56 -3.59
N ALA A 240 23.08 -1.63 -3.50
CA ALA A 240 22.77 -2.31 -2.26
C ALA A 240 24.03 -2.90 -1.60
N ARG A 241 24.91 -3.53 -2.39
CA ARG A 241 26.22 -4.01 -1.91
C ARG A 241 27.08 -2.88 -1.34
N ILE A 242 27.14 -1.75 -2.04
CA ILE A 242 27.89 -0.57 -1.60
C ILE A 242 27.29 -0.03 -0.31
N ALA A 243 25.96 0.10 -0.23
CA ALA A 243 25.25 0.60 0.95
C ALA A 243 25.58 -0.24 2.20
N VAL A 244 25.32 -1.55 2.15
CA VAL A 244 25.53 -2.46 3.28
C VAL A 244 27.00 -2.49 3.69
N ALA A 245 27.92 -2.64 2.74
CA ALA A 245 29.36 -2.70 3.04
C ALA A 245 29.89 -1.38 3.63
N THR A 246 29.43 -0.23 3.12
CA THR A 246 29.90 1.08 3.59
C THR A 246 29.38 1.38 4.98
N VAL A 247 28.09 1.11 5.23
CA VAL A 247 27.48 1.28 6.56
C VAL A 247 28.15 0.37 7.58
N ALA A 248 28.30 -0.93 7.26
CA ALA A 248 28.95 -1.89 8.14
C ALA A 248 30.40 -1.49 8.47
N ALA A 249 31.15 -1.04 7.46
CA ALA A 249 32.52 -0.56 7.65
C ALA A 249 32.57 0.72 8.48
N TRP A 250 31.76 1.74 8.15
CA TRP A 250 31.75 3.00 8.90
C TRP A 250 31.42 2.75 10.38
N ILE A 251 30.41 1.93 10.64
CA ILE A 251 30.03 1.53 12.01
C ILE A 251 31.25 0.89 12.68
N ALA A 252 31.85 -0.15 12.10
CA ALA A 252 33.00 -0.84 12.70
C ALA A 252 34.21 0.08 12.99
N HIS A 253 34.44 1.13 12.20
CA HIS A 253 35.53 2.09 12.45
C HIS A 253 35.18 3.17 13.49
N ASN A 254 33.90 3.41 13.75
CA ASN A 254 33.42 4.44 14.68
C ASN A 254 32.88 3.78 15.96
N GLU A 255 33.77 3.22 16.78
CA GLU A 255 33.42 2.49 18.02
C GLU A 255 32.57 3.31 19.00
N ALA A 256 32.77 4.63 19.04
CA ALA A 256 32.06 5.58 19.90
C ALA A 256 30.77 6.16 19.29
N THR A 257 30.29 5.64 18.14
CA THR A 257 29.04 6.11 17.53
C THR A 257 27.87 5.98 18.50
N SER A 258 27.01 6.99 18.50
CA SER A 258 25.76 6.99 19.25
C SER A 258 24.59 6.40 18.47
N ILE A 259 24.78 6.04 17.19
CA ILE A 259 23.77 5.38 16.35
C ILE A 259 23.52 3.97 16.88
N THR A 260 22.25 3.67 17.21
CA THR A 260 21.82 2.36 17.70
C THR A 260 21.28 1.48 16.58
N ASP A 261 20.66 2.09 15.57
CA ASP A 261 19.97 1.34 14.52
C ASP A 261 20.17 1.99 13.15
N VAL A 262 20.50 1.18 12.15
CA VAL A 262 20.44 1.57 10.75
C VAL A 262 19.42 0.71 10.02
N ILE A 263 18.37 1.35 9.51
CA ILE A 263 17.25 0.69 8.84
C ILE A 263 17.40 0.90 7.34
N PHE A 264 17.72 -0.15 6.59
CA PHE A 264 17.67 -0.11 5.13
C PHE A 264 16.21 -0.22 4.69
N VAL A 265 15.74 0.78 3.96
CA VAL A 265 14.35 0.89 3.50
C VAL A 265 14.29 0.62 2.00
N THR A 266 13.53 -0.41 1.63
CA THR A 266 13.22 -0.75 0.24
C THR A 266 11.73 -0.56 -0.04
N PHE A 267 11.37 -0.36 -1.29
CA PHE A 267 9.95 -0.26 -1.70
C PHE A 267 9.53 -1.47 -2.53
N ALA A 268 10.28 -1.78 -3.59
CA ALA A 268 10.01 -2.93 -4.44
C ALA A 268 10.46 -4.25 -3.79
N GLU A 269 9.69 -5.31 -3.99
CA GLU A 269 9.99 -6.67 -3.51
C GLU A 269 11.36 -7.16 -4.00
N GLY A 270 11.66 -6.94 -5.29
CA GLY A 270 12.96 -7.31 -5.86
C GLY A 270 14.15 -6.59 -5.22
N ASP A 271 13.97 -5.35 -4.75
CA ASP A 271 15.02 -4.63 -4.02
C ASP A 271 15.18 -5.20 -2.61
N TYR A 272 14.07 -5.52 -1.94
CA TYR A 272 14.08 -6.17 -0.64
C TYR A 272 14.83 -7.51 -0.67
N ASP A 273 14.56 -8.35 -1.67
CA ASP A 273 15.24 -9.64 -1.85
C ASP A 273 16.75 -9.48 -2.05
N ILE A 274 17.17 -8.47 -2.81
CA ILE A 274 18.60 -8.14 -2.98
C ILE A 274 19.23 -7.84 -1.63
N TYR A 275 18.65 -6.91 -0.84
CA TYR A 275 19.20 -6.56 0.47
C TYR A 275 19.17 -7.76 1.43
N ASN A 276 18.08 -8.54 1.44
CA ASN A 276 17.94 -9.70 2.32
C ASN A 276 19.03 -10.75 2.04
N ASN A 277 19.31 -11.03 0.76
CA ASN A 277 20.39 -11.93 0.36
C ASN A 277 21.76 -11.39 0.76
N LEU A 278 21.99 -10.08 0.71
CA LEU A 278 23.27 -9.48 1.11
C LEU A 278 23.54 -9.60 2.61
N PHE A 279 22.50 -9.51 3.45
CA PHE A 279 22.66 -9.70 4.89
C PHE A 279 23.21 -11.09 5.22
N ALA A 280 22.85 -12.14 4.48
CA ALA A 280 23.38 -13.49 4.71
C ALA A 280 24.90 -13.62 4.55
N TYR A 281 25.56 -12.62 3.93
CA TYR A 281 26.99 -12.59 3.70
C TYR A 281 27.73 -11.49 4.47
N ILE A 282 27.05 -10.80 5.40
CA ILE A 282 27.75 -9.87 6.28
C ILE A 282 28.66 -10.70 7.21
N GLY A 283 29.96 -10.42 7.15
CA GLY A 283 30.95 -11.15 7.92
C GLY A 283 31.15 -10.61 9.33
N GLU A 284 32.08 -11.23 10.05
CA GLU A 284 32.61 -10.72 11.32
C GLU A 284 32.95 -9.22 11.22
N PRO A 285 32.66 -8.40 12.25
CA PRO A 285 32.21 -8.78 13.61
C PRO A 285 30.68 -8.89 13.79
N TRP A 286 29.89 -8.95 12.70
CA TRP A 286 28.43 -8.92 12.78
C TRP A 286 27.83 -10.30 13.08
N ARG A 287 26.99 -10.39 14.12
CA ARG A 287 26.19 -11.58 14.42
C ARG A 287 24.89 -11.55 13.62
N LEU A 288 24.70 -12.56 12.78
CA LEU A 288 23.45 -12.80 12.05
C LEU A 288 22.32 -13.23 12.97
N GLN A 289 21.12 -12.75 12.69
CA GLN A 289 19.90 -13.16 13.40
C GLN A 289 19.15 -14.23 12.58
N ASP A 290 18.62 -15.24 13.28
CA ASP A 290 17.87 -16.33 12.64
C ASP A 290 16.54 -15.82 12.07
N GLN A 291 16.26 -16.20 10.82
CA GLN A 291 15.08 -15.75 10.09
C GLN A 291 13.87 -16.69 10.23
N GLN A 292 14.04 -17.86 10.85
CA GLN A 292 13.02 -18.92 10.84
C GLN A 292 11.69 -18.58 11.57
N ASN A 293 11.61 -17.45 12.31
CA ASN A 293 10.42 -17.03 13.07
C ASN A 293 9.95 -15.58 12.78
N LEU A 294 10.33 -14.98 11.65
CA LEU A 294 9.89 -13.62 11.30
C LEU A 294 8.42 -13.60 10.82
N SER A 295 7.47 -13.49 11.75
CA SER A 295 6.05 -13.25 11.43
C SER A 295 5.75 -11.75 11.34
N ALA A 296 4.78 -11.39 10.48
CA ALA A 296 4.26 -10.02 10.39
C ALA A 296 3.69 -9.50 11.73
N SER A 297 3.28 -10.41 12.62
CA SER A 297 2.76 -10.11 13.97
C SER A 297 3.80 -9.56 14.95
N THR A 298 5.08 -9.48 14.58
CA THR A 298 6.13 -8.90 15.45
C THR A 298 6.34 -7.40 15.21
N VAL A 299 5.83 -6.88 14.10
CA VAL A 299 5.96 -5.46 13.74
C VAL A 299 4.88 -4.66 14.45
N GLN A 300 5.29 -3.73 15.31
CA GLN A 300 4.38 -2.86 16.01
C GLN A 300 4.06 -1.65 15.16
N VAL A 301 2.76 -1.39 15.02
CA VAL A 301 2.28 -0.24 14.27
C VAL A 301 1.41 0.66 15.14
N GLU A 302 1.46 1.96 14.89
CA GLU A 302 0.67 2.96 15.60
C GLU A 302 -0.06 3.90 14.64
N GLY A 303 -1.13 4.54 15.12
CA GLY A 303 -1.93 5.45 14.32
C GLY A 303 -3.15 5.94 15.11
N ALA A 304 -3.46 7.23 14.97
CA ALA A 304 -4.57 7.83 15.71
C ALA A 304 -5.91 7.23 15.25
N THR A 305 -6.14 7.16 13.94
CA THR A 305 -7.36 6.55 13.39
C THR A 305 -7.39 5.03 13.52
N LEU A 306 -6.24 4.36 13.52
CA LEU A 306 -6.14 2.93 13.82
C LEU A 306 -6.65 2.63 15.24
N THR A 307 -6.29 3.48 16.21
CA THR A 307 -6.77 3.36 17.59
C THR A 307 -8.29 3.58 17.68
N ILE A 308 -8.82 4.58 16.97
CA ILE A 308 -10.27 4.83 16.90
C ILE A 308 -11.00 3.64 16.26
N ALA A 309 -10.46 3.12 15.16
CA ALA A 309 -11.01 1.96 14.46
C ALA A 309 -11.06 0.72 15.37
N LYS A 310 -9.98 0.46 16.13
CA LYS A 310 -9.93 -0.62 17.12
C LYS A 310 -11.01 -0.45 18.18
N GLN A 311 -11.15 0.74 18.76
CA GLN A 311 -12.19 1.03 19.76
C GLN A 311 -13.61 0.82 19.22
N TRP A 312 -13.90 1.29 18.01
CA TRP A 312 -15.20 1.11 17.38
C TRP A 312 -15.49 -0.36 17.10
N LEU A 313 -14.50 -1.11 16.61
CA LEU A 313 -14.64 -2.54 16.33
C LEU A 313 -14.92 -3.34 17.61
N SER A 314 -14.21 -3.03 18.70
CA SER A 314 -14.43 -3.66 20.01
C SER A 314 -15.83 -3.40 20.55
N SER A 315 -16.35 -2.17 20.44
CA SER A 315 -17.68 -1.81 21.00
C SER A 315 -18.89 -2.21 20.14
N ALA A 316 -18.68 -2.55 18.87
CA ALA A 316 -19.78 -2.90 17.97
C ALA A 316 -20.45 -4.23 18.35
N SER A 317 -21.79 -4.29 18.31
CA SER A 317 -22.55 -5.55 18.37
C SER A 317 -22.67 -6.22 17.01
N THR A 318 -22.48 -5.46 15.93
CA THR A 318 -22.69 -5.90 14.55
C THR A 318 -21.52 -5.47 13.67
N ILE A 319 -21.05 -6.36 12.80
CA ILE A 319 -19.96 -6.08 11.86
C ILE A 319 -20.41 -6.35 10.43
N VAL A 320 -20.15 -5.39 9.55
CA VAL A 320 -20.21 -5.60 8.10
C VAL A 320 -18.78 -5.58 7.57
N ILE A 321 -18.30 -6.72 7.07
CA ILE A 321 -17.04 -6.75 6.31
C ILE A 321 -17.37 -6.41 4.86
N SER A 322 -16.78 -5.34 4.35
CA SER A 322 -16.90 -4.93 2.95
C SER A 322 -15.54 -5.04 2.26
N ALA A 323 -15.26 -6.16 1.59
CA ALA A 323 -13.93 -6.44 1.04
C ALA A 323 -13.86 -6.26 -0.48
N GLY A 324 -12.87 -5.48 -0.93
CA GLY A 324 -12.51 -5.32 -2.34
C GLY A 324 -11.19 -6.00 -2.71
N ALA A 325 -10.72 -5.77 -3.94
CA ALA A 325 -9.55 -6.45 -4.47
C ALA A 325 -8.26 -6.15 -3.68
N GLY A 326 -8.18 -4.98 -3.03
CA GLY A 326 -7.06 -4.64 -2.16
C GLY A 326 -6.91 -5.57 -0.96
N PHE A 327 -8.01 -6.20 -0.49
CA PHE A 327 -7.94 -7.18 0.60
C PHE A 327 -7.19 -8.45 0.17
N SER A 328 -7.51 -9.01 -1.00
CA SER A 328 -6.77 -10.15 -1.55
C SER A 328 -5.33 -9.77 -1.95
N ALA A 329 -5.12 -8.54 -2.44
CA ALA A 329 -3.78 -8.03 -2.75
C ALA A 329 -2.88 -7.92 -1.51
N ALA A 330 -3.43 -7.53 -0.35
CA ALA A 330 -2.69 -7.49 0.91
C ALA A 330 -2.27 -8.89 1.41
N ASP A 331 -2.89 -9.96 0.90
CA ASP A 331 -2.49 -11.35 1.12
C ASP A 331 -1.72 -11.93 -0.08
N GLY A 332 -1.14 -11.03 -0.89
CA GLY A 332 -0.28 -11.34 -2.02
C GLY A 332 -0.99 -11.52 -3.36
N LEU A 333 -2.32 -11.68 -3.42
CA LEU A 333 -3.06 -11.88 -4.68
C LEU A 333 -3.35 -10.53 -5.37
N ASP A 334 -2.29 -9.82 -5.76
CA ASP A 334 -2.40 -8.52 -6.42
C ASP A 334 -2.56 -8.65 -7.93
N TYR A 335 -3.77 -8.35 -8.41
CA TYR A 335 -4.11 -8.41 -9.84
C TYR A 335 -3.36 -7.37 -10.69
N THR A 336 -2.73 -6.37 -10.09
CA THR A 336 -1.94 -5.34 -10.76
C THR A 336 -0.43 -5.65 -10.77
N SER A 337 0.00 -6.69 -10.06
CA SER A 337 1.43 -7.03 -9.95
C SER A 337 1.96 -7.72 -11.21
N LYS A 338 2.92 -7.07 -11.87
CA LYS A 338 3.67 -7.66 -13.01
C LYS A 338 4.55 -8.84 -12.57
N ALA A 339 5.11 -8.77 -11.35
CA ALA A 339 5.97 -9.82 -10.83
C ALA A 339 5.17 -11.10 -10.57
N LEU A 340 4.00 -10.98 -9.93
CA LEU A 340 3.06 -12.07 -9.74
C LEU A 340 2.63 -12.66 -11.09
N PHE A 341 2.25 -11.80 -12.03
CA PHE A 341 1.84 -12.26 -13.35
C PHE A 341 2.97 -13.03 -14.06
N LYS A 342 4.20 -12.51 -14.06
CA LYS A 342 5.34 -13.18 -14.67
C LYS A 342 5.62 -14.55 -14.04
N ARG A 343 5.44 -14.67 -12.72
CA ARG A 343 5.62 -15.92 -11.98
C ARG A 343 4.56 -16.96 -12.33
N HIS A 344 3.29 -16.56 -12.44
CA HIS A 344 2.16 -17.48 -12.58
C HIS A 344 1.62 -17.63 -14.00
N PHE A 345 1.93 -16.72 -14.93
CA PHE A 345 1.43 -16.67 -16.31
C PHE A 345 2.55 -16.40 -17.35
N PRO A 346 3.73 -17.06 -17.25
CA PRO A 346 4.85 -16.78 -18.15
C PRO A 346 4.50 -16.95 -19.64
N SER A 347 3.62 -17.90 -19.98
CA SER A 347 3.24 -18.17 -21.38
C SER A 347 2.31 -17.12 -21.99
N PHE A 348 1.72 -16.24 -21.19
CA PHE A 348 0.81 -15.19 -21.63
C PHE A 348 1.51 -13.83 -21.83
N ILE A 349 2.77 -13.70 -21.40
CA ILE A 349 3.56 -12.46 -21.59
C ILE A 349 3.78 -12.21 -23.08
N ASP A 350 4.10 -13.25 -23.85
CA ASP A 350 4.30 -13.16 -25.30
C ASP A 350 3.01 -12.78 -26.05
N MET A 351 1.85 -12.87 -25.39
CA MET A 351 0.55 -12.44 -25.91
C MET A 351 0.24 -10.97 -25.58
N GLY A 352 1.16 -10.25 -24.92
CA GLY A 352 1.00 -8.84 -24.56
C GLY A 352 0.29 -8.59 -23.22
N LEU A 353 0.04 -9.65 -22.43
CA LEU A 353 -0.50 -9.50 -21.08
C LEU A 353 0.65 -9.25 -20.10
N GLU A 354 0.46 -8.28 -19.19
CA GLU A 354 1.48 -7.90 -18.20
C GLU A 354 1.01 -8.10 -16.76
N THR A 355 -0.29 -8.19 -16.54
CA THR A 355 -0.94 -8.31 -15.21
C THR A 355 -2.19 -9.17 -15.31
N LEU A 356 -2.71 -9.66 -14.18
CA LEU A 356 -4.01 -10.34 -14.18
C LEU A 356 -5.13 -9.38 -14.62
N TYR A 357 -5.05 -8.12 -14.20
CA TYR A 357 -6.01 -7.08 -14.58
C TYR A 357 -6.02 -6.83 -16.09
N SER A 358 -4.88 -6.93 -16.79
CA SER A 358 -4.82 -6.73 -18.25
C SER A 358 -5.60 -7.77 -19.06
N ALA A 359 -5.99 -8.91 -18.47
CA ALA A 359 -6.85 -9.87 -19.14
C ALA A 359 -8.32 -9.45 -19.19
N ILE A 360 -8.72 -8.45 -18.39
CA ILE A 360 -10.09 -7.93 -18.39
C ILE A 360 -10.31 -7.17 -19.69
N GLY A 361 -11.25 -7.65 -20.51
CA GLY A 361 -11.53 -7.06 -21.82
C GLY A 361 -10.49 -7.37 -22.89
N PHE A 362 -9.55 -8.29 -22.62
CA PHE A 362 -8.55 -8.72 -23.60
C PHE A 362 -9.19 -9.60 -24.69
N GLU A 363 -8.87 -9.31 -25.95
CA GLU A 363 -9.32 -10.09 -27.10
C GLU A 363 -8.33 -11.22 -27.39
N PHE A 364 -8.67 -12.43 -26.95
CA PHE A 364 -7.89 -13.63 -27.25
C PHE A 364 -8.06 -14.06 -28.71
N SER A 365 -6.99 -14.55 -29.32
CA SER A 365 -6.98 -15.04 -30.71
C SER A 365 -7.87 -16.27 -30.95
N SER A 366 -8.16 -17.05 -29.90
CA SER A 366 -9.05 -18.20 -29.95
C SER A 366 -9.70 -18.50 -28.59
N GLU A 367 -10.74 -19.34 -28.60
CA GLU A 367 -11.40 -19.81 -27.38
C GLU A 367 -10.47 -20.69 -26.52
N GLU A 368 -9.60 -21.48 -27.15
CA GLU A 368 -8.60 -22.30 -26.46
C GLU A 368 -7.63 -21.42 -25.70
N ASP A 369 -7.15 -20.33 -26.30
CA ASP A 369 -6.25 -19.37 -25.63
C ASP A 369 -6.95 -18.65 -24.47
N LYS A 370 -8.21 -18.25 -24.66
CA LYS A 370 -9.04 -17.65 -23.61
C LYS A 370 -9.21 -18.61 -22.42
N TRP A 371 -9.57 -19.86 -22.69
CA TRP A 371 -9.81 -20.86 -21.64
C TRP A 371 -8.52 -21.41 -21.03
N SER A 372 -7.42 -21.40 -21.77
CA SER A 372 -6.08 -21.61 -21.24
C SER A 372 -5.78 -20.61 -20.12
N TYR A 373 -6.05 -19.32 -20.36
CA TYR A 373 -5.90 -18.28 -19.35
C TYR A 373 -6.83 -18.49 -18.15
N TYR A 374 -8.14 -18.68 -18.39
CA TYR A 374 -9.10 -18.82 -17.29
C TYR A 374 -8.84 -20.04 -16.42
N PHE A 375 -8.53 -21.21 -16.99
CA PHE A 375 -8.19 -22.39 -16.20
C PHE A 375 -6.88 -22.23 -15.44
N THR A 376 -5.89 -21.54 -16.01
CA THR A 376 -4.66 -21.18 -15.30
C THR A 376 -4.95 -20.24 -14.12
N ASN A 377 -5.83 -19.25 -14.29
CA ASN A 377 -6.26 -18.35 -13.23
C ASN A 377 -7.04 -19.09 -12.13
N ILE A 378 -7.98 -19.96 -12.49
CA ILE A 378 -8.69 -20.82 -11.54
C ILE A 378 -7.71 -21.66 -10.75
N GLN A 379 -6.76 -22.33 -11.41
CA GLN A 379 -5.75 -23.14 -10.75
C GLN A 379 -4.95 -22.33 -9.74
N MET A 380 -4.45 -21.15 -10.13
CA MET A 380 -3.66 -20.28 -9.27
C MET A 380 -4.46 -19.83 -8.03
N VAL A 381 -5.70 -19.37 -8.21
CA VAL A 381 -6.53 -18.90 -7.08
C VAL A 381 -6.90 -20.05 -6.14
N ARG A 382 -7.22 -21.24 -6.68
CA ARG A 382 -7.53 -22.44 -5.88
C ARG A 382 -6.34 -22.91 -5.05
N SER A 383 -5.12 -22.76 -5.57
CA SER A 383 -3.89 -23.16 -4.89
C SER A 383 -3.12 -21.97 -4.31
N TRP A 384 -3.80 -20.87 -4.00
CA TRP A 384 -3.14 -19.66 -3.51
C TRP A 384 -2.43 -19.95 -2.18
N PRO A 385 -1.11 -19.67 -2.04
CA PRO A 385 -0.32 -20.22 -0.93
C PRO A 385 -0.35 -19.40 0.37
N SER A 386 -0.83 -18.17 0.33
CA SER A 386 -0.94 -17.30 1.50
C SER A 386 -2.40 -17.08 1.83
N TRP A 387 -2.79 -17.47 3.05
CA TRP A 387 -4.11 -17.19 3.60
C TRP A 387 -4.04 -16.46 4.94
N GLU A 388 -2.85 -15.98 5.34
CA GLU A 388 -2.58 -15.53 6.71
C GLU A 388 -3.58 -14.45 7.17
N LEU A 389 -3.97 -13.55 6.26
CA LEU A 389 -4.96 -12.51 6.56
C LEU A 389 -6.37 -13.10 6.79
N TYR A 390 -6.77 -14.07 5.97
CA TYR A 390 -8.05 -14.77 6.11
C TYR A 390 -8.07 -15.70 7.33
N GLU A 391 -6.97 -16.42 7.58
CA GLU A 391 -6.75 -17.31 8.72
C GLU A 391 -6.70 -16.57 10.06
N CYS A 392 -6.36 -15.28 10.06
CA CYS A 392 -6.51 -14.43 11.24
C CYS A 392 -7.95 -13.90 11.38
N LEU A 393 -8.47 -13.28 10.32
CA LEU A 393 -9.74 -12.55 10.38
C LEU A 393 -10.95 -13.47 10.60
N ILE A 394 -11.04 -14.59 9.88
CA ILE A 394 -12.23 -15.45 9.90
C ILE A 394 -12.43 -16.13 11.27
N PRO A 395 -11.41 -16.76 11.87
CA PRO A 395 -11.55 -17.31 13.22
C PRO A 395 -11.93 -16.25 14.24
N TRP A 396 -11.33 -15.05 14.19
CA TRP A 396 -11.70 -13.95 15.07
C TRP A 396 -13.17 -13.54 14.90
N LEU A 397 -13.66 -13.37 13.66
CA LEU A 397 -15.06 -13.01 13.42
C LEU A 397 -16.02 -14.08 13.96
N LYS A 398 -15.69 -15.36 13.80
CA LYS A 398 -16.49 -16.48 14.34
C LYS A 398 -16.49 -16.52 15.86
N ALA A 399 -15.35 -16.22 16.49
CA ALA A 399 -15.19 -16.22 17.94
C ALA A 399 -15.76 -14.95 18.61
N SER A 400 -15.94 -13.86 17.85
CA SER A 400 -16.31 -12.55 18.39
C SER A 400 -17.67 -12.48 19.10
N GLY A 401 -18.57 -13.44 18.85
CA GLY A 401 -19.96 -13.41 19.32
C GLY A 401 -20.83 -12.31 18.69
N LYS A 402 -20.30 -11.55 17.72
CA LYS A 402 -20.98 -10.43 17.06
C LYS A 402 -21.86 -10.93 15.90
N ASP A 403 -22.83 -10.12 15.53
CA ASP A 403 -23.66 -10.36 14.35
C ASP A 403 -22.91 -9.89 13.09
N VAL A 404 -22.43 -10.83 12.26
CA VAL A 404 -21.49 -10.52 11.16
C VAL A 404 -22.06 -10.91 9.80
N HIS A 405 -21.95 -10.02 8.82
CA HIS A 405 -22.18 -10.31 7.41
C HIS A 405 -21.01 -9.85 6.54
N ILE A 406 -20.58 -10.68 5.60
CA ILE A 406 -19.54 -10.33 4.63
C ILE A 406 -20.17 -9.99 3.28
N ARG A 407 -19.79 -8.85 2.73
CA ARG A 407 -20.09 -8.45 1.36
C ARG A 407 -18.79 -8.20 0.63
N THR A 408 -18.58 -8.84 -0.51
CA THR A 408 -17.34 -8.66 -1.27
C THR A 408 -17.58 -8.48 -2.75
N SER A 409 -16.81 -7.59 -3.38
CA SER A 409 -16.74 -7.47 -4.84
C SER A 409 -15.81 -8.49 -5.47
N ASN A 410 -15.06 -9.26 -4.67
CA ASN A 410 -14.09 -10.22 -5.17
C ASN A 410 -14.81 -11.48 -5.65
N ALA A 411 -14.35 -12.00 -6.78
CA ALA A 411 -14.87 -13.23 -7.36
C ALA A 411 -14.00 -14.45 -7.04
N ASP A 412 -12.90 -14.27 -6.29
CA ASP A 412 -11.90 -15.29 -5.96
C ASP A 412 -12.42 -16.45 -5.10
N GLY A 413 -13.45 -16.20 -4.30
CA GLY A 413 -14.05 -17.21 -3.40
C GLY A 413 -13.23 -17.47 -2.13
N LEU A 414 -12.23 -16.64 -1.82
CA LEU A 414 -11.29 -16.88 -0.72
C LEU A 414 -11.96 -16.89 0.67
N PHE A 415 -13.03 -16.14 0.88
CA PHE A 415 -13.80 -16.22 2.13
C PHE A 415 -14.38 -17.62 2.37
N LEU A 416 -14.96 -18.24 1.34
CA LEU A 416 -15.52 -19.59 1.45
C LEU A 416 -14.43 -20.65 1.59
N ALA A 417 -13.34 -20.51 0.82
CA ALA A 417 -12.19 -21.40 0.90
C ALA A 417 -11.56 -21.42 2.31
N ASN A 418 -11.61 -20.28 3.02
CA ASN A 418 -11.15 -20.14 4.39
C ASN A 418 -12.27 -20.35 5.43
N GLY A 419 -13.37 -21.00 5.03
CA GLY A 419 -14.41 -21.50 5.93
C GLY A 419 -15.44 -20.49 6.39
N TRP A 420 -15.58 -19.32 5.76
CA TRP A 420 -16.73 -18.45 6.02
C TRP A 420 -18.05 -19.08 5.56
N ASP A 421 -19.15 -18.72 6.22
CA ASP A 421 -20.48 -19.26 5.94
C ASP A 421 -21.13 -18.57 4.72
N GLU A 422 -21.58 -19.36 3.75
CA GLU A 422 -22.28 -18.89 2.56
C GLU A 422 -23.62 -18.20 2.88
N GLU A 423 -24.28 -18.55 3.98
CA GLU A 423 -25.51 -17.90 4.41
C GLU A 423 -25.25 -16.45 4.88
N ARG A 424 -24.03 -16.15 5.32
CA ARG A 424 -23.58 -14.83 5.78
C ARG A 424 -22.65 -14.13 4.78
N LEU A 425 -22.79 -14.47 3.49
CA LEU A 425 -21.99 -13.93 2.41
C LEU A 425 -22.85 -13.40 1.25
N SER A 426 -22.46 -12.24 0.72
CA SER A 426 -23.01 -11.64 -0.48
C SER A 426 -21.90 -11.26 -1.47
N THR A 427 -22.03 -11.72 -2.72
CA THR A 427 -21.05 -11.54 -3.80
C THR A 427 -21.69 -10.89 -5.02
N PRO A 428 -21.97 -9.57 -4.99
CA PRO A 428 -22.69 -8.84 -6.05
C PRO A 428 -22.01 -8.83 -7.42
N GLN A 429 -20.72 -9.16 -7.48
CA GLN A 429 -19.91 -9.21 -8.71
C GLN A 429 -19.72 -10.62 -9.29
N GLY A 430 -20.32 -11.63 -8.65
CA GLY A 430 -20.21 -13.02 -9.07
C GLY A 430 -19.01 -13.75 -8.48
N ARG A 431 -18.67 -14.92 -9.05
CA ARG A 431 -17.63 -15.84 -8.54
C ARG A 431 -16.97 -16.63 -9.66
N TYR A 432 -15.68 -16.94 -9.51
CA TYR A 432 -14.95 -17.81 -10.43
C TYR A 432 -15.39 -19.28 -10.36
N SER A 433 -16.03 -19.70 -9.27
CA SER A 433 -16.57 -21.06 -9.10
C SER A 433 -17.83 -21.34 -9.92
N VAL A 434 -18.37 -20.34 -10.61
CA VAL A 434 -19.56 -20.47 -11.46
C VAL A 434 -19.20 -20.04 -12.88
N LEU A 435 -19.66 -20.79 -13.88
CA LEU A 435 -19.66 -20.39 -15.28
C LEU A 435 -21.06 -19.93 -15.70
N GLN A 436 -21.12 -19.05 -16.69
CA GLN A 436 -22.36 -18.54 -17.27
C GLN A 436 -22.33 -18.60 -18.80
N CYS A 437 -23.49 -18.80 -19.41
CA CYS A 437 -23.68 -18.64 -20.84
C CYS A 437 -23.73 -17.15 -21.21
N LEU A 438 -22.88 -16.71 -22.13
CA LEU A 438 -22.84 -15.31 -22.58
C LEU A 438 -24.11 -14.88 -23.33
N ALA A 439 -24.77 -15.82 -24.01
CA ALA A 439 -26.06 -15.56 -24.65
C ALA A 439 -27.21 -15.42 -23.62
N LYS A 440 -26.95 -15.72 -22.33
CA LYS A 440 -27.94 -15.70 -21.24
C LYS A 440 -29.25 -16.40 -21.64
N CYS A 441 -29.12 -17.53 -22.33
CA CYS A 441 -30.22 -18.17 -23.07
C CYS A 441 -31.38 -18.64 -22.17
N ARG A 442 -31.10 -18.91 -20.89
CA ARG A 442 -32.06 -19.26 -19.85
C ARG A 442 -31.56 -18.70 -18.51
N PRO A 443 -32.44 -18.46 -17.52
CA PRO A 443 -31.97 -17.95 -16.24
C PRO A 443 -31.12 -18.97 -15.45
N ASP A 444 -31.28 -20.28 -15.71
CA ASP A 444 -30.47 -21.37 -15.13
C ASP A 444 -29.26 -21.79 -15.99
N SER A 445 -28.84 -20.96 -16.97
CA SER A 445 -27.71 -21.25 -17.86
C SER A 445 -26.33 -21.03 -17.20
N THR A 446 -26.18 -21.54 -15.98
CA THR A 446 -24.97 -21.49 -15.17
C THR A 446 -24.58 -22.87 -14.69
N CYS A 447 -23.29 -23.12 -14.48
CA CYS A 447 -22.80 -24.40 -13.99
C CYS A 447 -21.58 -24.21 -13.06
N ASN A 448 -21.25 -25.24 -12.30
CA ASN A 448 -20.05 -25.24 -11.47
C ASN A 448 -18.80 -25.32 -12.37
N THR A 449 -17.87 -24.37 -12.17
CA THR A 449 -16.60 -24.30 -12.89
C THR A 449 -15.72 -25.53 -12.68
N GLU A 450 -15.78 -26.14 -11.50
CA GLU A 450 -14.94 -27.28 -11.13
C GLU A 450 -15.10 -28.46 -12.10
N GLU A 451 -16.32 -28.78 -12.51
CA GLU A 451 -16.58 -29.88 -13.44
C GLU A 451 -15.84 -29.70 -14.78
N TYR A 452 -15.79 -28.46 -15.29
CA TYR A 452 -15.12 -28.13 -16.54
C TYR A 452 -13.61 -28.04 -16.37
N TYR A 453 -13.16 -27.47 -15.25
CA TYR A 453 -11.75 -27.37 -14.93
C TYR A 453 -11.10 -28.77 -14.78
N GLU A 454 -11.71 -29.67 -14.00
CA GLU A 454 -11.18 -31.03 -13.81
C GLU A 454 -11.16 -31.82 -15.13
N ALA A 455 -12.16 -31.63 -15.99
CA ALA A 455 -12.18 -32.26 -17.31
C ALA A 455 -11.09 -31.70 -18.25
N ALA A 456 -10.73 -30.43 -18.11
CA ALA A 456 -9.72 -29.76 -18.92
C ALA A 456 -8.29 -29.96 -18.39
N LEU A 457 -8.11 -30.21 -17.09
CA LEU A 457 -6.81 -30.26 -16.43
C LEU A 457 -5.81 -31.23 -17.08
N PRO A 458 -6.18 -32.46 -17.51
CA PRO A 458 -5.25 -33.35 -18.20
C PRO A 458 -4.73 -32.81 -19.55
N PHE A 459 -5.45 -31.85 -20.14
CA PHE A 459 -5.15 -31.24 -21.43
C PHE A 459 -4.54 -29.85 -21.31
N LEU A 460 -4.50 -29.28 -20.10
CA LEU A 460 -3.85 -28.01 -19.80
C LEU A 460 -2.37 -28.26 -19.51
N GLY A 461 -1.50 -27.89 -20.45
CA GLY A 461 -0.07 -28.15 -20.32
C GLY A 461 0.53 -27.41 -19.10
N PRO A 462 1.15 -28.09 -18.13
CA PRO A 462 1.54 -27.47 -16.85
C PRO A 462 2.65 -26.42 -16.99
N LYS A 463 3.45 -26.48 -18.08
CA LYS A 463 4.49 -25.49 -18.40
C LYS A 463 4.11 -24.56 -19.54
N THR A 464 3.37 -25.07 -20.52
CA THR A 464 2.96 -24.28 -21.70
C THR A 464 1.74 -23.43 -21.41
N GLN A 465 0.99 -23.76 -20.36
CA GLN A 465 -0.27 -23.13 -19.96
C GLN A 465 -1.28 -23.08 -21.11
N ARG A 466 -1.22 -24.04 -22.05
CA ARG A 466 -2.11 -24.13 -23.20
C ARG A 466 -3.01 -25.35 -23.10
N LEU A 467 -4.27 -25.15 -23.42
CA LEU A 467 -5.28 -26.19 -23.57
C LEU A 467 -5.12 -26.86 -24.94
N THR A 468 -4.86 -28.17 -24.94
CA THR A 468 -4.52 -28.91 -26.16
C THR A 468 -5.72 -29.61 -26.82
N ASP A 469 -6.82 -29.79 -26.09
CA ASP A 469 -8.06 -30.41 -26.61
C ASP A 469 -9.17 -29.33 -26.72
N PRO A 470 -9.53 -28.89 -27.94
CA PRO A 470 -10.62 -27.93 -28.17
C PRO A 470 -11.98 -28.37 -27.62
N LEU A 471 -12.21 -29.68 -27.44
CA LEU A 471 -13.46 -30.19 -26.86
C LEU A 471 -13.59 -29.87 -25.37
N ARG A 472 -12.51 -29.40 -24.73
CA ARG A 472 -12.49 -28.96 -23.33
C ARG A 472 -12.83 -27.50 -23.14
N VAL A 473 -13.01 -26.74 -24.23
CA VAL A 473 -13.61 -25.41 -24.19
C VAL A 473 -15.05 -25.52 -23.68
N PRO A 474 -15.39 -24.88 -22.53
CA PRO A 474 -16.75 -24.89 -22.00
C PRO A 474 -17.78 -24.33 -22.98
N ARG A 475 -18.84 -25.12 -23.22
CA ARG A 475 -20.03 -24.74 -24.00
C ARG A 475 -21.28 -24.86 -23.15
N CYS A 476 -22.25 -23.98 -23.41
CA CYS A 476 -23.52 -23.99 -22.69
C CYS A 476 -24.28 -25.28 -22.96
N ARG A 477 -24.68 -26.00 -21.91
CA ARG A 477 -25.44 -27.25 -22.02
C ARG A 477 -26.83 -27.07 -22.63
N ASN A 478 -27.36 -25.85 -22.63
CA ASN A 478 -28.71 -25.56 -23.12
C ASN A 478 -28.73 -25.12 -24.59
N CYS A 479 -27.81 -24.26 -25.01
CA CYS A 479 -27.83 -23.70 -26.38
C CYS A 479 -26.53 -23.95 -27.18
N GLY A 480 -25.53 -24.59 -26.59
CA GLY A 480 -24.21 -24.77 -27.21
C GLY A 480 -23.37 -23.48 -27.33
N GLY A 481 -23.88 -22.36 -26.84
CA GLY A 481 -23.22 -21.05 -26.91
C GLY A 481 -21.97 -20.93 -26.04
N GLU A 482 -21.29 -19.81 -26.21
CA GLU A 482 -20.08 -19.48 -25.45
C GLU A 482 -20.35 -19.31 -23.96
N MET A 483 -19.36 -19.71 -23.18
CA MET A 483 -19.36 -19.60 -21.72
C MET A 483 -18.25 -18.66 -21.27
N MET A 484 -18.39 -18.11 -20.07
CA MET A 484 -17.36 -17.35 -19.38
C MET A 484 -17.51 -17.58 -17.87
N LEU A 485 -16.48 -17.23 -17.08
CA LEU A 485 -16.61 -17.08 -15.64
C LEU A 485 -17.81 -16.19 -15.31
N CYS A 486 -18.57 -16.56 -14.27
CA CYS A 486 -19.79 -15.87 -13.86
C CYS A 486 -19.45 -14.64 -13.03
N VAL A 487 -18.92 -13.62 -13.71
CA VAL A 487 -18.58 -12.31 -13.17
C VAL A 487 -19.34 -11.21 -13.90
N ARG A 488 -19.57 -10.09 -13.22
CA ARG A 488 -20.29 -8.97 -13.83
C ARG A 488 -19.41 -8.21 -14.82
N GLY A 489 -19.88 -8.06 -16.07
CA GLY A 489 -19.23 -7.19 -17.05
C GLY A 489 -20.16 -6.59 -18.13
N GLY A 490 -21.45 -6.93 -18.13
CA GLY A 490 -22.42 -6.37 -19.07
C GLY A 490 -23.79 -7.06 -18.96
N ASP A 491 -24.64 -6.88 -19.96
CA ASP A 491 -26.01 -7.45 -20.01
C ASP A 491 -26.02 -8.99 -20.00
N TRP A 492 -24.90 -9.60 -20.37
CA TRP A 492 -24.64 -11.03 -20.33
C TRP A 492 -24.47 -11.59 -18.92
N PHE A 493 -24.28 -10.74 -17.89
CA PHE A 493 -24.14 -11.22 -16.51
C PHE A 493 -25.42 -11.91 -16.03
N ASN A 494 -25.29 -13.16 -15.58
CA ASN A 494 -26.34 -13.93 -14.95
C ASN A 494 -26.22 -13.81 -13.42
N ASP A 495 -27.11 -13.02 -12.82
CA ASP A 495 -27.14 -12.76 -11.39
C ASP A 495 -27.87 -13.84 -10.58
N ARG A 496 -28.61 -14.75 -11.25
CA ARG A 496 -29.46 -15.75 -10.61
C ARG A 496 -28.76 -16.57 -9.53
N PRO A 497 -27.52 -17.07 -9.72
CA PRO A 497 -26.82 -17.85 -8.68
C PRO A 497 -26.58 -17.07 -7.38
N PHE A 498 -26.57 -15.74 -7.43
CA PHE A 498 -26.18 -14.88 -6.29
C PHE A 498 -27.38 -14.18 -5.64
N GLN A 499 -28.59 -14.32 -6.18
CA GLN A 499 -29.79 -13.62 -5.71
C GLN A 499 -30.19 -13.95 -4.27
N GLU A 500 -30.00 -15.19 -3.82
CA GLU A 500 -30.30 -15.57 -2.44
C GLU A 500 -29.34 -14.91 -1.43
N GLY A 501 -28.05 -14.81 -1.77
CA GLY A 501 -27.08 -14.04 -0.97
C GLY A 501 -27.47 -12.56 -0.89
N GLU A 502 -27.88 -11.95 -2.01
CA GLU A 502 -28.34 -10.55 -2.04
C GLU A 502 -29.67 -10.34 -1.28
N LYS A 503 -30.56 -11.34 -1.22
CA LYS A 503 -31.76 -11.31 -0.38
C LYS A 503 -31.39 -11.31 1.10
N ARG A 504 -30.47 -12.20 1.51
CA ARG A 504 -29.97 -12.26 2.90
C ARG A 504 -29.29 -10.96 3.31
N TRP A 505 -28.45 -10.39 2.44
CA TRP A 505 -27.83 -9.08 2.67
C TRP A 505 -28.86 -7.95 2.85
N ARG A 506 -29.88 -7.89 1.98
CA ARG A 506 -30.96 -6.89 2.12
C ARG A 506 -31.73 -7.03 3.42
N LYS A 507 -32.03 -8.27 3.83
CA LYS A 507 -32.68 -8.56 5.11
C LYS A 507 -31.81 -8.10 6.28
N PHE A 508 -30.54 -8.50 6.30
CA PHE A 508 -29.57 -8.12 7.32
C PHE A 508 -29.45 -6.59 7.47
N ARG A 509 -29.34 -5.85 6.35
CA ARG A 509 -29.32 -4.38 6.38
C ARG A 509 -30.60 -3.75 6.89
N HIS A 510 -31.75 -4.36 6.61
CA HIS A 510 -33.02 -3.85 7.11
C HIS A 510 -33.11 -4.02 8.62
N GLU A 511 -32.74 -5.20 9.12
CA GLU A 511 -32.75 -5.53 10.54
C GLU A 511 -31.77 -4.66 11.33
N LEU A 512 -30.51 -4.50 10.87
CA LEU A 512 -29.54 -3.67 11.58
C LEU A 512 -29.99 -2.20 11.71
N LEU A 513 -30.65 -1.65 10.69
CA LEU A 513 -31.16 -0.27 10.71
C LEU A 513 -32.42 -0.14 11.57
N ALA A 514 -33.33 -1.13 11.50
CA ALA A 514 -34.56 -1.14 12.28
C ALA A 514 -34.29 -1.28 13.79
N ASP A 515 -33.34 -2.15 14.14
CA ASP A 515 -32.95 -2.44 15.53
C ASP A 515 -32.01 -1.37 16.12
N GLY A 516 -31.43 -0.50 15.28
CA GLY A 516 -30.48 0.53 15.72
C GLY A 516 -29.20 -0.03 16.32
N LYS A 517 -28.70 -1.17 15.81
CA LYS A 517 -27.53 -1.88 16.35
C LYS A 517 -26.25 -1.03 16.22
N GLU A 518 -25.40 -1.06 17.24
CA GLU A 518 -24.04 -0.50 17.17
C GLU A 518 -23.24 -1.30 16.14
N THR A 519 -23.02 -0.70 14.97
CA THR A 519 -22.51 -1.39 13.79
C THR A 519 -21.23 -0.74 13.30
N VAL A 520 -20.23 -1.56 13.00
CA VAL A 520 -19.04 -1.13 12.26
C VAL A 520 -19.05 -1.76 10.87
N VAL A 521 -19.00 -0.92 9.85
CA VAL A 521 -18.66 -1.30 8.49
C VAL A 521 -17.13 -1.23 8.37
N LEU A 522 -16.50 -2.39 8.28
CA LEU A 522 -15.07 -2.52 8.05
C LEU A 522 -14.84 -2.73 6.55
N GLU A 523 -14.51 -1.63 5.86
CA GLU A 523 -14.27 -1.61 4.42
C GLU A 523 -12.78 -1.82 4.13
N LEU A 524 -12.45 -2.94 3.48
CA LEU A 524 -11.08 -3.42 3.29
C LEU A 524 -10.72 -3.42 1.81
N GLY A 525 -9.80 -2.53 1.40
CA GLY A 525 -9.24 -2.55 0.06
C GLY A 525 -10.24 -2.31 -1.07
N ALA A 526 -11.32 -1.57 -0.82
CA ALA A 526 -12.31 -1.20 -1.82
C ALA A 526 -11.86 0.04 -2.63
N GLY A 527 -11.45 -0.18 -3.87
CA GLY A 527 -11.03 0.87 -4.80
C GLY A 527 -12.20 1.60 -5.49
N MET A 528 -11.84 2.50 -6.43
CA MET A 528 -12.79 3.31 -7.21
C MET A 528 -13.19 2.72 -8.57
N ASN A 529 -12.84 1.46 -8.86
CA ASN A 529 -13.22 0.82 -10.13
C ASN A 529 -14.74 0.57 -10.20
N THR A 530 -15.37 0.17 -9.08
CA THR A 530 -16.81 -0.11 -9.00
C THR A 530 -17.41 0.41 -7.68
N PRO A 531 -17.33 1.73 -7.40
CA PRO A 531 -17.68 2.29 -6.09
C PRO A 531 -19.16 2.09 -5.73
N GLY A 532 -20.04 1.97 -6.72
CA GLY A 532 -21.46 1.66 -6.50
C GLY A 532 -21.77 0.26 -5.96
N VAL A 533 -20.77 -0.64 -5.89
CA VAL A 533 -20.96 -2.01 -5.39
C VAL A 533 -20.78 -2.09 -3.87
N LEU A 534 -19.77 -1.39 -3.35
CA LEU A 534 -19.35 -1.42 -1.95
C LEU A 534 -19.35 -0.02 -1.33
N ARG A 535 -18.52 0.90 -1.84
CA ARG A 535 -18.23 2.20 -1.22
C ARG A 535 -19.47 3.06 -1.00
N TRP A 536 -20.16 3.45 -2.06
CA TRP A 536 -21.33 4.32 -1.93
C TRP A 536 -22.46 3.66 -1.14
N PRO A 537 -22.75 2.35 -1.31
CA PRO A 537 -23.68 1.64 -0.42
C PRO A 537 -23.28 1.65 1.06
N ASN A 538 -21.99 1.55 1.39
CA ASN A 538 -21.52 1.61 2.77
C ASN A 538 -21.69 3.02 3.35
N GLU A 539 -21.36 4.05 2.58
CA GLU A 539 -21.55 5.44 2.99
C GLU A 539 -23.04 5.79 3.17
N ASP A 540 -23.93 5.29 2.29
CA ASP A 540 -25.38 5.39 2.46
C ASP A 540 -25.84 4.70 3.76
N LEU A 541 -25.30 3.51 4.05
CA LEU A 541 -25.63 2.77 5.26
C LEU A 541 -25.26 3.56 6.53
N VAL A 542 -24.08 4.20 6.54
CA VAL A 542 -23.66 5.10 7.64
C VAL A 542 -24.62 6.28 7.79
N ARG A 543 -24.94 6.97 6.68
CA ARG A 543 -25.85 8.13 6.70
C ARG A 543 -27.24 7.78 7.22
N ARG A 544 -27.73 6.58 6.90
CA ARG A 544 -29.04 6.07 7.35
C ARG A 544 -29.01 5.46 8.75
N GLY A 545 -27.83 5.17 9.27
CA GLY A 545 -27.64 4.53 10.57
C GLY A 545 -27.88 5.43 11.79
N CYS A 546 -28.31 6.69 11.61
CA CYS A 546 -28.63 7.63 12.69
C CYS A 546 -27.56 7.72 13.80
N GLY A 547 -26.27 7.61 13.44
CA GLY A 547 -25.13 7.65 14.35
C GLY A 547 -24.73 6.32 15.00
N LYS A 548 -25.48 5.24 14.74
CA LYS A 548 -25.21 3.88 15.24
C LYS A 548 -24.36 3.04 14.29
N VAL A 549 -24.28 3.43 13.03
CA VAL A 549 -23.43 2.79 12.03
C VAL A 549 -22.20 3.65 11.80
N LYS A 550 -21.01 3.06 11.91
CA LYS A 550 -19.73 3.73 11.67
C LYS A 550 -18.95 3.02 10.58
N LEU A 551 -18.14 3.76 9.83
CA LEU A 551 -17.28 3.26 8.77
C LEU A 551 -15.81 3.34 9.15
N VAL A 552 -15.12 2.22 9.03
CA VAL A 552 -13.66 2.15 9.05
C VAL A 552 -13.22 1.74 7.65
N ARG A 553 -12.51 2.62 6.93
CA ARG A 553 -11.98 2.34 5.59
C ARG A 553 -10.47 2.13 5.67
N ILE A 554 -10.02 0.92 5.32
CA ILE A 554 -8.61 0.51 5.39
C ILE A 554 -8.09 0.21 3.98
N GLY A 555 -6.92 0.76 3.65
CA GLY A 555 -6.26 0.49 2.38
C GLY A 555 -5.09 1.43 2.10
N MET A 556 -4.62 1.44 0.86
CA MET A 556 -3.44 2.19 0.44
C MET A 556 -3.81 3.46 -0.33
N GLY A 557 -3.10 4.55 -0.06
CA GLY A 557 -3.14 5.78 -0.85
C GLY A 557 -4.45 6.57 -0.75
N LEU A 558 -4.59 7.56 -1.63
CA LEU A 558 -5.73 8.48 -1.68
C LEU A 558 -7.13 7.83 -1.69
N PRO A 559 -7.36 6.66 -2.32
CA PRO A 559 -8.68 6.02 -2.28
C PRO A 559 -9.17 5.67 -0.87
N VAL A 560 -8.30 5.61 0.15
CA VAL A 560 -8.68 5.30 1.53
C VAL A 560 -9.50 6.41 2.21
N MET A 561 -9.50 7.63 1.66
CA MET A 561 -10.20 8.76 2.26
C MET A 561 -11.71 8.48 2.37
N VAL A 562 -12.29 8.89 3.51
CA VAL A 562 -13.74 8.88 3.76
C VAL A 562 -14.34 10.25 3.45
N PRO A 563 -15.66 10.35 3.22
CA PRO A 563 -16.30 11.65 3.02
C PRO A 563 -16.15 12.57 4.24
N ASP A 564 -15.75 13.83 4.01
CA ASP A 564 -15.54 14.85 5.06
C ASP A 564 -16.78 14.97 5.98
N ASP A 565 -17.99 14.89 5.42
CA ASP A 565 -19.24 15.04 6.17
C ASP A 565 -19.48 13.92 7.19
N LEU A 566 -18.89 12.74 6.98
CA LEU A 566 -18.96 11.60 7.88
C LEU A 566 -17.82 11.64 8.90
N GLU A 567 -16.62 12.04 8.50
CA GLU A 567 -15.48 12.21 9.40
C GLU A 567 -15.72 13.32 10.43
N GLU A 568 -16.22 14.49 10.01
CA GLU A 568 -16.57 15.61 10.90
C GLU A 568 -17.63 15.22 11.95
N LYS A 569 -18.52 14.28 11.62
CA LYS A 569 -19.54 13.74 12.53
C LYS A 569 -19.02 12.58 13.39
N SER A 570 -17.74 12.22 13.29
CA SER A 570 -17.15 11.04 13.94
C SER A 570 -17.87 9.73 13.61
N LEU A 571 -18.35 9.61 12.36
CA LEU A 571 -19.03 8.43 11.83
C LEU A 571 -18.17 7.63 10.85
N ALA A 572 -17.07 8.20 10.36
CA ALA A 572 -16.14 7.50 9.50
C ALA A 572 -14.70 7.84 9.86
N VAL A 573 -13.79 6.86 9.70
CA VAL A 573 -12.34 7.07 9.78
C VAL A 573 -11.62 6.32 8.66
N SER A 574 -10.54 6.92 8.18
CA SER A 574 -9.58 6.33 7.26
C SER A 574 -8.39 5.75 8.00
N VAL A 575 -7.94 4.57 7.59
CA VAL A 575 -6.72 3.92 8.05
C VAL A 575 -5.87 3.60 6.84
N GLU A 576 -4.93 4.49 6.50
CA GLU A 576 -4.02 4.37 5.37
C GLU A 576 -2.83 3.48 5.74
N GLY A 577 -2.65 2.35 5.07
CA GLY A 577 -1.52 1.46 5.29
C GLY A 577 -1.79 0.03 4.82
N ASP A 578 -0.82 -0.84 5.11
CA ASP A 578 -0.94 -2.26 4.81
C ASP A 578 -2.11 -2.86 5.60
N ILE A 579 -3.06 -3.47 4.88
CA ILE A 579 -4.30 -3.99 5.47
C ILE A 579 -4.00 -5.15 6.43
N LYS A 580 -2.99 -5.97 6.14
CA LYS A 580 -2.63 -7.11 6.98
C LYS A 580 -2.10 -6.63 8.32
N LEU A 581 -1.17 -5.67 8.34
CA LEU A 581 -0.68 -5.06 9.58
C LEU A 581 -1.79 -4.35 10.35
N ALA A 582 -2.67 -3.61 9.66
CA ALA A 582 -3.81 -2.93 10.27
C ALA A 582 -4.73 -3.91 11.03
N ILE A 583 -5.12 -5.00 10.34
CA ILE A 583 -6.01 -6.00 10.89
C ILE A 583 -5.36 -6.73 12.06
N LEU A 584 -4.13 -7.23 11.90
CA LEU A 584 -3.41 -7.90 12.99
C LEU A 584 -3.39 -7.02 14.26
N GLN A 585 -3.03 -5.75 14.13
CA GLN A 585 -2.96 -4.82 15.27
C GLN A 585 -4.35 -4.50 15.89
N MET A 586 -5.39 -4.41 15.06
CA MET A 586 -6.76 -4.18 15.52
C MET A 586 -7.35 -5.39 16.26
N LEU A 587 -6.97 -6.60 15.84
CA LEU A 587 -7.47 -7.85 16.42
C LEU A 587 -6.70 -8.26 17.70
N GLU A 588 -5.42 -7.89 17.81
CA GLU A 588 -4.57 -8.10 19.00
C GLU A 588 -5.20 -7.59 20.30
N GLY A 589 -5.17 -8.39 21.37
CA GLY A 589 -5.64 -8.01 22.71
C GLY A 589 -7.12 -8.25 22.99
N ASN A 590 -7.83 -9.02 22.15
CA ASN A 590 -9.19 -9.50 22.44
C ASN A 590 -9.23 -10.93 23.00
N ASP A 591 -8.08 -11.51 23.36
CA ASP A 591 -7.98 -12.85 23.98
C ASP A 591 -8.34 -12.86 25.48
N GLU A 592 -8.75 -11.73 26.07
CA GLU A 592 -9.34 -11.68 27.41
C GLU A 592 -10.88 -11.82 27.37
N VAL A 593 -11.38 -12.90 26.78
CA VAL A 593 -12.69 -13.45 27.17
C VAL A 593 -12.54 -14.96 27.21
N SER A 594 -12.02 -15.44 28.34
CA SER A 594 -12.09 -16.84 28.75
C SER A 594 -13.40 -17.15 29.46
#